data_AF-A0A6N9U1Q2-F1
#
_entry.id   AF-A0A6N9U1Q2-F1
#
_cell.length_a   1.000
_cell.length_b   1.000
_cell.length_c   1.000
_cell.angle_alpha   90.00
_cell.angle_beta   90.00
_cell.angle_gamma   90.00
#
_symmetry.space_group_name_H-M   'P 1'
#
loop_
_entity.id
_entity.type
_entity.pdbx_description
1 polymer ?
#
loop_
_entity_poly.entity_id
_entity_poly.type
_entity_poly.pdbx_seq_one_letter_code
_entity_poly.pdbx_strand_id
1 'polypeptide(L)'
;PALQEAAAASAPVLAVCAQVPAAGLGGRRHGHPRELRDQQASFREVVKSVHPVRTASQIPSAIAAAWESALTAPHGPVWVEIPEDVLRAETVLPPV
;
A
#
# COMPACT_ATOMS: atom_id res chain seq x y z
N PRO A 1 -8.70 -9.47 10.00
CA PRO A 1 -9.64 -10.51 9.55
C PRO A 1 -9.89 -10.47 8.03
N ALA A 2 -10.40 -9.37 7.45
CA ALA A 2 -10.77 -9.33 6.02
C ALA A 2 -9.67 -9.76 5.04
N LEU A 3 -8.42 -9.33 5.26
CA LEU A 3 -7.28 -9.76 4.44
C LEU A 3 -6.95 -11.25 4.60
N GLN A 4 -7.11 -11.81 5.80
CA GLN A 4 -6.91 -13.25 6.02
C GLN A 4 -8.01 -14.06 5.32
N GLU A 5 -9.26 -13.61 5.39
CA GLU A 5 -10.37 -14.23 4.65
C GLU A 5 -10.14 -14.17 3.13
N ALA A 6 -9.68 -13.01 2.62
CA ALA A 6 -9.33 -12.86 1.21
C ALA A 6 -8.20 -13.82 0.79
N ALA A 7 -7.18 -13.99 1.63
CA ALA A 7 -6.10 -14.94 1.37
C ALA A 7 -6.62 -16.39 1.34
N ALA A 8 -7.45 -16.79 2.33
CA ALA A 8 -8.03 -18.12 2.39
C ALA A 8 -8.96 -18.42 1.20
N ALA A 9 -9.71 -17.42 0.73
CA ALA A 9 -10.62 -17.55 -0.41
C ALA A 9 -9.94 -17.39 -1.78
N SER A 10 -8.62 -17.14 -1.84
CA SER A 10 -7.92 -16.73 -3.07
C SER A 10 -8.61 -15.55 -3.77
N ALA A 11 -9.12 -14.59 -2.99
CA ALA A 11 -9.82 -13.42 -3.52
C ALA A 11 -8.81 -12.28 -3.81
N PRO A 12 -8.79 -11.73 -5.03
CA PRO A 12 -7.93 -10.61 -5.37
C PRO A 12 -8.45 -9.32 -4.74
N VAL A 13 -7.79 -8.85 -3.68
CA VAL A 13 -8.17 -7.65 -2.93
C VAL A 13 -6.98 -6.71 -2.79
N LEU A 14 -7.15 -5.43 -3.13
CA LEU A 14 -6.17 -4.38 -2.87
C LEU A 14 -6.53 -3.67 -1.57
N ALA A 15 -5.70 -3.81 -0.54
CA ALA A 15 -5.76 -2.92 0.62
C ALA A 15 -4.88 -1.71 0.39
N VAL A 16 -5.50 -0.54 0.24
CA VAL A 16 -4.80 0.74 0.10
C VAL A 16 -4.80 1.44 1.44
N CYS A 17 -3.62 1.82 1.92
CA CYS A 17 -3.47 2.48 3.21
C CYS A 17 -2.54 3.68 3.12
N ALA A 18 -2.86 4.71 3.90
CA ALA A 18 -1.94 5.80 4.12
C ALA A 18 -0.79 5.35 5.05
N GLN A 19 0.35 6.01 4.91
CA GLN A 19 1.47 5.94 5.83
C GLN A 19 1.69 7.31 6.48
N VAL A 20 2.51 7.38 7.53
CA VAL A 20 3.06 8.65 8.01
C VAL A 20 3.67 9.47 6.86
N PRO A 21 3.79 10.81 7.00
CA PRO A 21 4.42 11.64 5.98
C PRO A 21 5.79 11.11 5.55
N ALA A 22 6.17 11.34 4.29
CA ALA A 22 7.38 10.78 3.69
C ALA A 22 8.66 11.08 4.51
N ALA A 23 8.72 12.26 5.14
CA ALA A 23 9.81 12.68 6.02
C ALA A 23 9.96 11.81 7.30
N GLY A 24 8.89 11.13 7.73
CA GLY A 24 8.86 10.22 8.87
C GLY A 24 9.14 8.75 8.52
N LEU A 25 9.39 8.43 7.25
CA LEU A 25 9.70 7.05 6.85
C LEU A 25 11.10 6.62 7.33
N GLY A 26 11.28 5.32 7.54
CA GLY A 26 12.57 4.74 7.95
C GLY A 26 12.63 4.26 9.40
N GLY A 27 11.48 4.12 10.08
CA GLY A 27 11.37 3.43 11.38
C GLY A 27 11.96 4.21 12.56
N ARG A 28 12.22 5.50 12.37
CA ARG A 28 12.60 6.43 13.43
C ARG A 28 11.31 6.91 14.10
N ARG A 29 11.25 6.83 15.44
CA ARG A 29 10.06 7.21 16.23
C ARG A 29 9.87 8.72 16.22
N HIS A 30 9.19 9.22 15.20
CA HIS A 30 8.97 10.66 15.01
C HIS A 30 7.75 11.17 15.79
N GLY A 31 6.91 10.27 16.30
CA GLY A 31 5.72 10.61 17.08
C GLY A 31 4.54 11.02 16.20
N HIS A 32 4.51 10.56 14.94
CA HIS A 32 3.41 10.86 14.04
C HIS A 32 2.13 10.12 14.50
N PRO A 33 0.94 10.73 14.31
CA PRO A 33 -0.31 10.03 14.58
C PRO A 33 -0.40 8.73 13.77
N ARG A 34 -0.70 7.61 14.45
CA ARG A 34 -0.84 6.25 13.88
C ARG A 34 0.45 5.66 13.30
N GLU A 35 1.61 6.20 13.69
CA GLU A 35 2.92 5.65 13.31
C GLU A 35 3.10 4.21 13.83
N LEU A 36 3.46 3.31 12.92
CA LEU A 36 3.94 1.97 13.25
C LEU A 36 5.43 1.88 12.94
N ARG A 37 6.19 1.14 13.77
CA ARG A 37 7.63 0.95 13.59
C ARG A 37 7.98 0.38 12.20
N ASP A 38 7.20 -0.60 11.78
CA ASP A 38 7.23 -1.17 10.44
C ASP A 38 5.79 -1.61 10.08
N GLN A 39 5.03 -0.69 9.50
CA GLN A 39 3.65 -0.95 9.08
C GLN A 39 3.60 -2.11 8.09
N GLN A 40 4.54 -2.18 7.15
CA GLN A 40 4.54 -3.20 6.10
C GLN A 40 4.74 -4.59 6.71
N ALA A 41 5.66 -4.73 7.67
CA ALA A 41 5.86 -5.99 8.39
C ALA A 41 4.59 -6.49 9.10
N SER A 42 3.67 -5.60 9.47
CA SER A 42 2.40 -5.98 10.09
C SER A 42 1.46 -6.73 9.14
N PHE A 43 1.66 -6.61 7.82
CA PHE A 43 0.79 -7.21 6.81
C PHE A 43 1.49 -8.26 5.94
N ARG A 44 2.83 -8.32 5.91
CA ARG A 44 3.61 -9.23 5.04
C ARG A 44 3.23 -10.70 5.15
N GLU A 45 2.80 -11.16 6.33
CA GLU A 45 2.41 -12.56 6.55
C GLU A 45 0.96 -12.87 6.11
N VAL A 46 0.19 -11.86 5.69
CA VAL A 46 -1.21 -12.00 5.30
C VAL A 46 -1.43 -11.68 3.82
N VAL A 47 -0.62 -10.78 3.26
CA VAL A 47 -0.73 -10.33 1.86
C VAL A 47 0.33 -10.97 0.98
N LYS A 48 0.03 -11.18 -0.31
CA LYS A 48 0.98 -11.74 -1.28
C LYS A 48 2.15 -10.80 -1.58
N SER A 49 1.91 -9.50 -1.54
CA SER A 49 2.87 -8.49 -1.95
C SER A 49 2.56 -7.13 -1.34
N VAL A 50 3.61 -6.30 -1.27
CA VAL A 50 3.56 -4.94 -0.76
C VAL A 50 4.05 -3.99 -1.85
N HIS A 51 3.28 -2.94 -2.11
CA HIS A 51 3.51 -1.95 -3.16
C HIS A 51 3.68 -0.56 -2.52
N PRO A 52 4.91 -0.19 -2.11
CA PRO A 52 5.16 1.12 -1.52
C PRO A 52 5.22 2.21 -2.59
N VAL A 53 4.60 3.35 -2.31
CA VAL A 53 4.64 4.56 -3.13
C VAL A 53 5.42 5.65 -2.40
N ARG A 54 6.17 6.48 -3.13
CA ARG A 54 6.95 7.60 -2.59
C ARG A 54 6.68 8.92 -3.30
N THR A 55 6.07 8.92 -4.48
CA THR A 55 5.68 10.12 -5.22
C THR A 55 4.29 9.95 -5.83
N ALA A 56 3.58 11.06 -6.07
CA ALA A 56 2.23 11.01 -6.65
C ALA A 56 2.22 10.33 -8.04
N SER A 57 3.24 10.59 -8.87
CA SER A 57 3.41 9.98 -10.20
C SER A 57 3.53 8.46 -10.19
N GLN A 58 3.91 7.85 -9.06
CA GLN A 58 4.01 6.39 -8.93
C GLN A 58 2.65 5.73 -8.65
N ILE A 59 1.65 6.48 -8.16
CA ILE A 59 0.36 5.90 -7.74
C ILE A 59 -0.29 5.09 -8.86
N PRO A 60 -0.43 5.60 -10.12
CA PRO A 60 -1.10 4.83 -11.18
C PRO A 60 -0.40 3.49 -11.46
N SER A 61 0.92 3.51 -11.64
CA SER A 61 1.70 2.30 -11.92
C SER A 61 1.74 1.33 -10.74
N ALA A 62 1.77 1.84 -9.51
CA ALA A 62 1.72 1.00 -8.31
C ALA A 62 0.36 0.31 -8.14
N ILE A 63 -0.74 0.99 -8.44
CA ILE A 63 -2.09 0.40 -8.44
C ILE A 63 -2.23 -0.66 -9.54
N ALA A 64 -1.71 -0.39 -10.74
CA ALA A 64 -1.70 -1.36 -11.83
C ALA A 64 -0.89 -2.62 -11.44
N ALA A 65 0.32 -2.45 -10.91
CA ALA A 65 1.16 -3.55 -10.45
C ALA A 65 0.53 -4.33 -9.28
N ALA A 66 -0.19 -3.64 -8.39
CA ALA A 66 -0.92 -4.29 -7.30
C ALA A 66 -2.05 -5.17 -7.82
N TRP A 67 -2.82 -4.70 -8.81
CA TRP A 67 -3.83 -5.52 -9.48
C TRP A 67 -3.24 -6.72 -10.20
N GLU A 68 -2.17 -6.53 -10.95
CA GLU A 68 -1.46 -7.63 -11.62
C GLU A 68 -0.98 -8.68 -10.61
N SER A 69 -0.41 -8.24 -9.49
CA SER A 69 0.03 -9.13 -8.40
C SER A 69 -1.14 -9.86 -7.74
N ALA A 70 -2.26 -9.17 -7.46
CA ALA A 70 -3.45 -9.76 -6.86
C ALA A 70 -4.10 -10.82 -7.76
N LEU A 71 -4.11 -10.58 -9.08
CA LEU A 71 -4.71 -11.43 -10.11
C LEU A 71 -3.79 -12.53 -10.63
N THR A 72 -2.49 -12.49 -10.34
CA THR A 72 -1.58 -13.58 -10.71
C THR A 72 -1.80 -14.79 -9.80
N ALA A 73 -1.94 -15.99 -10.37
CA ALA A 73 -2.15 -17.20 -9.59
C ALA A 73 -0.97 -17.53 -8.63
N PRO A 74 -1.22 -18.00 -7.40
CA PRO A 74 -2.54 -18.07 -6.75
C PRO A 74 -3.06 -16.66 -6.43
N HIS A 75 -4.32 -16.36 -6.75
CA HIS A 75 -4.90 -15.03 -6.48
C HIS A 75 -4.89 -14.73 -4.98
N GLY A 76 -4.88 -13.45 -4.61
CA GLY A 76 -4.97 -13.09 -3.20
C GLY A 76 -4.79 -11.61 -2.91
N PRO A 77 -4.81 -11.25 -1.61
CA PRO A 77 -4.74 -9.87 -1.17
C PRO A 77 -3.33 -9.28 -1.36
N VAL A 78 -3.28 -7.98 -1.63
CA VAL A 78 -2.04 -7.19 -1.74
C VAL A 78 -2.18 -5.90 -0.94
N TRP A 79 -1.06 -5.30 -0.54
CA TRP A 79 -1.00 -4.06 0.24
C TRP A 79 -0.37 -2.93 -0.59
N VAL A 80 -1.05 -1.80 -0.70
CA VAL A 80 -0.53 -0.58 -1.32
C VAL A 80 -0.39 0.48 -0.24
N GLU A 81 0.80 1.06 -0.13
CA GLU A 81 1.13 2.00 0.95
C GLU A 81 1.61 3.33 0.40
N ILE A 82 0.90 4.41 0.74
CA ILE A 82 1.14 5.76 0.22
C ILE A 82 1.32 6.73 1.40
N PRO A 83 2.43 7.48 1.51
CA PRO A 83 2.58 8.53 2.53
C PRO A 83 1.43 9.54 2.47
N GLU A 84 0.94 9.97 3.64
CA GLU A 84 -0.19 10.89 3.74
C GLU A 84 0.03 12.19 2.94
N ASP A 85 1.22 12.78 3.05
CA ASP A 85 1.62 13.99 2.34
C ASP A 85 1.63 13.79 0.82
N VAL A 86 2.06 12.62 0.35
CA VAL A 86 2.00 12.25 -1.07
C VAL A 86 0.56 12.08 -1.54
N LEU A 87 -0.29 11.44 -0.75
CA LEU A 87 -1.69 11.19 -1.10
C LEU A 87 -2.54 12.48 -1.12
N ARG A 88 -2.19 13.45 -0.27
CA ARG A 88 -2.89 14.75 -0.17
C ARG A 88 -2.33 15.82 -1.09
N ALA A 89 -1.14 15.63 -1.66
CA ALA A 89 -0.52 16.61 -2.53
C ALA A 89 -1.40 16.90 -3.75
N GLU A 90 -1.46 18.18 -4.14
CA GLU A 90 -2.08 18.57 -5.40
C GLU A 90 -1.30 17.96 -6.57
N THR A 91 -2.04 17.43 -7.54
CA THR A 91 -1.47 16.91 -8.79
C THR A 91 -2.27 17.44 -9.97
N VAL A 92 -1.59 17.58 -11.09
CA VAL A 92 -2.27 17.71 -12.38
C VAL A 92 -2.78 16.34 -12.81
N LEU A 93 -4.02 16.29 -13.28
CA LEU A 93 -4.54 15.14 -14.02
C LEU A 93 -3.84 15.12 -15.39
N PRO A 94 -3.09 14.06 -15.73
CA PRO A 94 -2.54 13.94 -17.08
C PRO A 94 -3.71 13.83 -18.09
N PRO A 95 -3.57 14.42 -19.29
CA PRO A 95 -4.56 14.23 -20.34
C PRO A 95 -4.65 12.74 -20.72
N VAL A 96 -5.89 12.26 -20.90
CA VAL A 96 -6.21 10.89 -21.37
C VAL A 96 -6.06 10.76 -22.88
#